data_AF-A0A2D6D7X6-F1
#
_entry.id   AF-A0A2D6D7X6-F1
#
_cell.length_a   1.000
_cell.length_b   1.000
_cell.length_c   1.000
_cell.angle_alpha   90.00
_cell.angle_beta   90.00
_cell.angle_gamma   90.00
#
_symmetry.space_group_name_H-M   'P 1'
#
loop_
_entity.id
_entity.type
_entity.pdbx_description
1 polymer ?
#
loop_
_entity_poly.entity_id
_entity_poly.type
_entity_poly.pdbx_seq_one_letter_code
_entity_poly.pdbx_strand_id
1 'polypeptide(L)'
;MIKIKSQLSKMSQFFQSAAVVVIASLFVMSVVYAASTIGTNITTEGTVEVSGAHASTTGFMVIGTALDATLSPSAGDLFVSNNATVTTSLHVGSNATITNTLEINGAYASTTGYLAVGTDFSALMSGGDIFNSGNATSSGNLSVGGFASTTGYLKVGGGVIDMSTGTPTTTPGIFSRDRTNSTSTVSVGDIDDGSAATVSNGCLEMAVEGVYYNCMVDAGVGDLNCVIGRCN
;
A
#
# COMPACT_ATOMS: atom_id res chain seq x y z
N MET A 1 2.69 56.52 72.94
CA MET A 1 3.53 55.37 72.52
C MET A 1 2.88 53.99 72.73
N ILE A 2 2.00 53.80 73.73
CA ILE A 2 1.37 52.49 74.06
C ILE A 2 0.34 52.00 73.00
N LYS A 3 -0.43 52.90 72.36
CA LYS A 3 -1.43 52.52 71.34
C LYS A 3 -0.83 51.91 70.06
N ILE A 4 0.37 52.32 69.66
CA ILE A 4 1.04 51.83 68.44
C ILE A 4 1.52 50.38 68.64
N LYS A 5 2.07 50.04 69.81
CA LYS A 5 2.47 48.65 70.12
C LYS A 5 1.28 47.68 70.14
N SER A 6 0.12 48.10 70.65
CA SER A 6 -1.08 47.27 70.66
C SER A 6 -1.64 47.05 69.26
N GLN A 7 -1.60 48.07 68.39
CA GLN A 7 -2.01 47.96 66.97
C GLN A 7 -1.05 47.04 66.18
N LEU A 8 0.27 47.18 66.38
CA LEU A 8 1.29 46.28 65.79
C LEU A 8 1.13 44.82 66.23
N SER A 9 0.79 44.58 67.50
CA SER A 9 0.53 43.23 68.00
C SER A 9 -0.69 42.58 67.36
N LYS A 10 -1.74 43.34 67.03
CA LYS A 10 -2.93 42.83 66.34
C LYS A 10 -2.67 42.60 64.86
N MET A 11 -1.84 43.42 64.22
CA MET A 11 -1.44 43.20 62.83
C MET A 11 -0.47 42.03 62.67
N SER A 12 0.31 41.69 63.70
CA SER A 12 1.21 40.53 63.71
C SER A 12 0.49 39.21 63.39
N GLN A 13 -0.67 38.96 63.99
CA GLN A 13 -1.49 37.79 63.69
C GLN A 13 -2.03 37.80 62.25
N PHE A 14 -2.37 38.99 61.73
CA PHE A 14 -2.79 39.15 60.34
C PHE A 14 -1.64 38.85 59.36
N PHE A 15 -0.42 39.31 59.65
CA PHE A 15 0.77 39.02 58.86
C PHE A 15 1.20 37.55 58.92
N GLN A 16 1.05 36.88 60.07
CA GLN A 16 1.26 35.44 60.18
C GLN A 16 0.27 34.67 59.30
N SER A 17 -1.02 34.99 59.37
CA SER A 17 -2.04 34.33 58.55
C SER A 17 -1.84 34.59 57.05
N ALA A 18 -1.51 35.83 56.66
CA ALA A 18 -1.23 36.17 55.27
C ALA A 18 0.00 35.42 54.74
N ALA A 19 1.07 35.34 55.53
CA ALA A 19 2.27 34.59 55.16
C ALA A 19 1.97 33.09 55.00
N VAL A 20 1.19 32.50 55.90
CA VAL A 20 0.77 31.09 55.81
C VAL A 20 -0.06 30.84 54.55
N VAL A 21 -0.99 31.73 54.21
CA VAL A 21 -1.81 31.61 52.99
C VAL A 21 -0.94 31.71 51.73
N VAL A 22 0.03 32.63 51.69
CA VAL A 22 0.95 32.78 50.55
C VAL A 22 1.86 31.56 50.39
N ILE A 23 2.38 31.02 51.50
CA ILE A 23 3.21 29.80 51.47
C ILE A 23 2.37 28.59 51.03
N ALA A 24 1.14 28.46 51.51
CA ALA A 24 0.24 27.39 51.13
C ALA A 24 -0.16 27.47 49.65
N SER A 25 -0.43 28.66 49.12
CA SER A 25 -0.77 28.85 47.71
C SER A 25 0.43 28.58 46.79
N LEU A 26 1.64 29.00 47.18
CA LEU A 26 2.88 28.64 46.48
C LEU A 26 3.14 27.14 46.47
N PHE A 27 2.88 26.45 47.57
CA PHE A 27 3.04 25.00 47.68
C PHE A 27 2.01 24.24 46.81
N VAL A 28 0.75 24.67 46.79
CA VAL A 28 -0.27 24.05 45.92
C VAL A 28 0.05 24.32 44.45
N MET A 29 0.46 25.54 44.08
CA MET A 29 0.86 25.86 42.71
C MET A 29 2.12 25.09 42.29
N SER A 30 3.09 24.90 43.18
CA SER A 30 4.29 24.11 42.87
C SER A 30 3.98 22.63 42.73
N VAL A 31 3.01 22.08 43.47
CA VAL A 31 2.57 20.68 43.33
C VAL A 31 1.75 20.47 42.05
N VAL A 32 0.91 21.44 41.65
CA VAL A 32 0.08 21.37 40.44
C VAL A 32 0.90 21.57 39.16
N TYR A 33 1.99 22.36 39.22
CA TYR A 33 2.87 22.61 38.07
C TYR A 33 4.15 21.75 38.05
N ALA A 34 4.41 20.96 39.10
CA ALA A 34 5.51 20.01 39.10
C ALA A 34 5.16 18.82 38.22
N ALA A 35 6.08 18.47 37.32
CA ALA A 35 6.08 17.21 36.60
C ALA A 35 5.91 16.06 37.62
N SER A 36 4.73 15.46 37.63
CA SER A 36 4.45 14.30 38.49
C SER A 36 5.17 13.10 37.89
N THR A 37 6.23 12.63 38.54
CA THR A 37 6.91 11.38 38.14
C THR A 37 6.24 10.22 38.84
N ILE A 38 5.69 9.27 38.07
CA ILE A 38 5.09 8.05 38.62
C ILE A 38 6.16 6.97 38.60
N GLY A 39 6.52 6.46 39.78
CA GLY A 39 7.72 5.64 39.96
C GLY A 39 7.63 4.20 39.46
N THR A 40 6.41 3.66 39.25
CA THR A 40 6.23 2.28 38.77
C THR A 40 5.05 2.15 37.82
N ASN A 41 3.82 2.12 38.34
CA ASN A 41 2.64 1.75 37.56
C ASN A 41 1.54 2.81 37.67
N ILE A 42 0.80 2.94 36.56
CA ILE A 42 -0.51 3.60 36.51
C ILE A 42 -1.52 2.50 36.22
N THR A 43 -2.55 2.38 37.04
CA THR A 43 -3.69 1.50 36.78
C THR A 43 -4.95 2.36 36.76
N THR A 44 -5.64 2.37 35.63
CA THR A 44 -6.91 3.08 35.46
C THR A 44 -8.00 2.08 35.09
N GLU A 45 -9.21 2.28 35.62
CA GLU A 45 -10.40 1.55 35.15
C GLU A 45 -10.95 2.13 33.83
N GLY A 46 -10.50 3.32 33.45
CA GLY A 46 -10.88 4.03 32.24
C GLY A 46 -9.71 4.34 31.31
N THR A 47 -9.92 5.32 30.43
CA THR A 47 -8.95 5.74 29.42
C THR A 47 -7.75 6.49 30.01
N VAL A 48 -6.57 6.22 29.48
CA VAL A 48 -5.39 7.07 29.65
C VAL A 48 -5.30 7.98 28.43
N GLU A 49 -5.38 9.29 28.63
CA GLU A 49 -5.20 10.29 27.59
C GLU A 49 -3.86 11.01 27.77
N VAL A 50 -3.06 11.08 26.70
CA VAL A 50 -1.82 11.86 26.66
C VAL A 50 -2.04 13.02 25.70
N SER A 51 -2.25 14.22 26.25
CA SER A 51 -2.51 15.45 25.48
C SER A 51 -1.27 16.32 25.23
N GLY A 52 -0.09 15.88 25.70
CA GLY A 52 1.20 16.53 25.44
C GLY A 52 1.70 16.33 24.00
N ALA A 53 2.81 17.00 23.65
CA ALA A 53 3.34 17.00 22.28
C ALA A 53 3.76 15.60 21.76
N HIS A 54 4.16 14.69 22.66
CA HIS A 54 4.51 13.31 22.32
C HIS A 54 4.41 12.40 23.55
N ALA A 55 4.06 11.13 23.34
CA ALA A 55 4.33 10.03 24.27
C ALA A 55 5.59 9.30 23.78
N SER A 56 6.58 9.11 24.64
CA SER A 56 7.82 8.41 24.30
C SER A 56 8.11 7.33 25.33
N THR A 57 8.64 6.20 24.88
CA THR A 57 9.10 5.10 25.72
C THR A 57 10.56 4.80 25.38
N THR A 58 11.37 4.51 26.41
CA THR A 58 12.74 3.99 26.24
C THR A 58 12.78 2.47 26.27
N GLY A 59 11.69 1.83 26.70
CA GLY A 59 11.48 0.38 26.63
C GLY A 59 10.61 0.04 25.42
N PHE A 60 9.66 -0.87 25.60
CA PHE A 60 8.64 -1.20 24.60
C PHE A 60 7.26 -0.67 25.04
N MET A 61 6.31 -0.65 24.11
CA MET A 61 4.90 -0.33 24.38
C MET A 61 4.02 -1.50 23.96
N VAL A 62 3.01 -1.82 24.78
CA VAL A 62 1.98 -2.83 24.49
C VAL A 62 0.62 -2.15 24.44
N ILE A 63 -0.08 -2.24 23.33
CA ILE A 63 -1.47 -1.82 23.17
C ILE A 63 -2.33 -3.08 23.08
N GLY A 64 -3.21 -3.28 24.06
CA GLY A 64 -4.06 -4.46 24.14
C GLY A 64 -4.03 -5.10 25.53
N THR A 65 -4.50 -6.35 25.62
CA THR A 65 -4.71 -7.04 26.90
C THR A 65 -3.57 -7.94 27.33
N ALA A 66 -2.68 -8.32 26.39
CA ALA A 66 -1.55 -9.19 26.68
C ALA A 66 -0.43 -8.97 25.67
N LEU A 67 0.81 -9.14 26.13
CA LEU A 67 1.94 -9.43 25.26
C LEU A 67 1.84 -10.91 24.85
N ASP A 68 2.02 -11.21 23.57
CA ASP A 68 2.15 -12.59 23.11
C ASP A 68 3.36 -13.24 23.81
N ALA A 69 3.13 -14.35 24.52
CA ALA A 69 4.18 -15.05 25.28
C ALA A 69 5.30 -15.62 24.41
N THR A 70 5.11 -15.70 23.10
CA THR A 70 6.12 -16.13 22.13
C THR A 70 7.03 -14.99 21.65
N LEU A 71 6.68 -13.74 21.95
CA LEU A 71 7.46 -12.57 21.57
C LEU A 71 8.34 -12.07 22.73
N SER A 72 9.56 -11.66 22.40
CA SER A 72 10.50 -11.02 23.32
C SER A 72 10.74 -9.58 22.90
N PRO A 73 9.91 -8.62 23.36
CA PRO A 73 10.01 -7.23 22.91
C PRO A 73 11.29 -6.58 23.42
N SER A 74 11.90 -5.78 22.55
CA SER A 74 13.09 -4.99 22.78
C SER A 74 12.77 -3.50 22.95
N ALA A 75 13.72 -2.72 23.45
CA ALA A 75 13.58 -1.27 23.50
C ALA A 75 13.28 -0.70 22.10
N GLY A 76 12.24 0.12 22.00
CA GLY A 76 11.73 0.68 20.74
C GLY A 76 10.57 -0.11 20.11
N ASP A 77 10.27 -1.32 20.60
CA ASP A 77 9.19 -2.12 20.04
C ASP A 77 7.81 -1.59 20.44
N LEU A 78 6.87 -1.62 19.50
CA LEU A 78 5.44 -1.41 19.73
C LEU A 78 4.70 -2.71 19.39
N PHE A 79 4.10 -3.34 20.40
CA PHE A 79 3.24 -4.50 20.22
C PHE A 79 1.77 -4.10 20.32
N VAL A 80 0.95 -4.51 19.35
CA VAL A 80 -0.50 -4.25 19.34
C VAL A 80 -1.21 -5.60 19.25
N SER A 81 -1.85 -6.04 20.34
CA SER A 81 -2.51 -7.36 20.43
C SER A 81 -3.96 -7.35 19.93
N ASN A 82 -4.49 -6.17 19.59
CA ASN A 82 -5.86 -5.98 19.11
C ASN A 82 -5.85 -4.85 18.06
N ASN A 83 -6.46 -3.69 18.37
CA ASN A 83 -6.54 -2.57 17.43
C ASN A 83 -5.73 -1.37 17.91
N ALA A 84 -4.98 -0.76 17.00
CA ALA A 84 -4.43 0.59 17.15
C ALA A 84 -4.96 1.46 16.00
N THR A 85 -5.80 2.44 16.33
CA THR A 85 -6.37 3.35 15.34
C THR A 85 -5.49 4.58 15.23
N VAL A 86 -4.99 4.85 14.02
CA VAL A 86 -4.27 6.07 13.69
C VAL A 86 -5.14 6.90 12.75
N THR A 87 -5.47 8.13 13.15
CA THR A 87 -6.44 8.97 12.44
C THR A 87 -5.84 9.79 11.30
N THR A 88 -4.55 10.14 11.41
CA THR A 88 -3.88 11.01 10.42
C THR A 88 -2.79 10.26 9.67
N SER A 89 -1.74 9.84 10.35
CA SER A 89 -0.58 9.21 9.71
C SER A 89 0.19 8.30 10.67
N LEU A 90 0.60 7.15 10.16
CA LEU A 90 1.58 6.26 10.79
C LEU A 90 2.89 6.38 10.02
N HIS A 91 3.96 6.76 10.70
CA HIS A 91 5.30 6.81 10.12
C HIS A 91 6.15 5.65 10.66
N VAL A 92 6.66 4.82 9.76
CA VAL A 92 7.65 3.78 10.07
C VAL A 92 8.97 4.22 9.47
N GLY A 93 9.95 4.59 10.30
CA GLY A 93 11.20 5.23 9.87
C GLY A 93 12.19 4.29 9.15
N SER A 94 11.87 3.01 9.01
CA SER A 94 12.69 2.03 8.29
C SER A 94 11.76 1.06 7.56
N ASN A 95 11.81 -0.23 7.88
CA ASN A 95 11.04 -1.25 7.19
C ASN A 95 9.80 -1.63 8.01
N ALA A 96 8.67 -1.80 7.33
CA ALA A 96 7.49 -2.48 7.88
C ALA A 96 7.41 -3.87 7.23
N THR A 97 7.50 -4.93 8.03
CA THR A 97 7.29 -6.30 7.57
C THR A 97 5.90 -6.77 7.97
N ILE A 98 5.08 -7.13 6.99
CA ILE A 98 3.75 -7.70 7.22
C ILE A 98 3.81 -9.19 6.89
N THR A 99 3.55 -10.04 7.88
CA THR A 99 3.65 -11.51 7.74
C THR A 99 2.35 -12.17 7.31
N ASN A 100 1.23 -11.48 7.50
CA ASN A 100 -0.10 -11.95 7.10
C ASN A 100 -0.66 -11.01 6.03
N THR A 101 -1.70 -10.26 6.37
CA THR A 101 -2.44 -9.44 5.41
C THR A 101 -2.11 -7.96 5.60
N LEU A 102 -1.79 -7.28 4.50
CA LEU A 102 -1.87 -5.83 4.40
C LEU A 102 -3.07 -5.48 3.52
N GLU A 103 -4.09 -4.84 4.11
CA GLU A 103 -5.22 -4.28 3.36
C GLU A 103 -5.09 -2.75 3.33
N ILE A 104 -5.16 -2.17 2.12
CA ILE A 104 -5.20 -0.72 1.93
C ILE A 104 -6.56 -0.37 1.34
N ASN A 105 -7.49 0.05 2.19
CA ASN A 105 -8.87 0.40 1.80
C ASN A 105 -9.02 1.91 1.51
N GLY A 106 -7.98 2.52 0.93
CA GLY A 106 -7.93 3.94 0.58
C GLY A 106 -8.04 4.18 -0.91
N ALA A 107 -8.14 5.46 -1.32
CA ALA A 107 -8.21 5.82 -2.74
C ALA A 107 -6.92 5.50 -3.53
N TYR A 108 -5.76 5.46 -2.86
CA TYR A 108 -4.47 5.19 -3.49
C TYR A 108 -3.47 4.59 -2.48
N ALA A 109 -2.58 3.75 -3.01
CA ALA A 109 -1.33 3.36 -2.37
C ALA A 109 -0.20 3.77 -3.33
N SER A 110 0.70 4.65 -2.88
CA SER A 110 1.80 5.15 -3.70
C SER A 110 3.14 4.86 -3.04
N THR A 111 4.15 4.59 -3.86
CA THR A 111 5.53 4.43 -3.42
C THR A 111 6.43 5.35 -4.26
N THR A 112 7.43 5.96 -3.64
CA THR A 112 8.45 6.77 -4.32
C THR A 112 9.78 6.00 -4.46
N GLY A 113 10.03 5.08 -3.52
CA GLY A 113 11.04 4.03 -3.64
C GLY A 113 10.46 2.87 -4.44
N TYR A 114 10.50 1.66 -3.91
CA TYR A 114 9.93 0.47 -4.54
C TYR A 114 8.82 -0.15 -3.68
N LEU A 115 7.95 -0.94 -4.30
CA LEU A 115 7.02 -1.85 -3.62
C LEU A 115 7.47 -3.29 -3.86
N ALA A 116 7.76 -4.04 -2.81
CA ALA A 116 8.16 -5.43 -2.91
C ALA A 116 7.18 -6.32 -2.13
N VAL A 117 6.57 -7.29 -2.82
CA VAL A 117 5.61 -8.25 -2.25
C VAL A 117 6.13 -9.66 -2.51
N GLY A 118 6.42 -10.41 -1.45
CA GLY A 118 6.92 -11.79 -1.57
C GLY A 118 8.13 -12.08 -0.70
N THR A 119 8.92 -13.06 -1.13
CA THR A 119 10.16 -13.50 -0.46
C THR A 119 11.37 -13.23 -1.35
N ASP A 120 12.57 -13.19 -0.77
CA ASP A 120 13.85 -13.05 -1.47
C ASP A 120 13.97 -11.79 -2.36
N PHE A 121 13.91 -10.63 -1.73
CA PHE A 121 14.20 -9.36 -2.39
C PHE A 121 15.67 -9.28 -2.80
N SER A 122 15.98 -9.58 -4.06
CA SER A 122 17.32 -9.36 -4.61
C SER A 122 17.59 -7.85 -4.73
N ALA A 123 18.84 -7.45 -4.50
CA ALA A 123 19.31 -6.05 -4.38
C ALA A 123 19.22 -5.19 -5.67
N LEU A 124 18.39 -5.57 -6.65
CA LEU A 124 18.29 -4.95 -7.98
C LEU A 124 17.07 -4.03 -8.13
N MET A 125 16.36 -3.74 -7.05
CA MET A 125 15.20 -2.83 -7.07
C MET A 125 15.64 -1.36 -7.02
N SER A 126 15.09 -0.55 -7.91
CA SER A 126 15.29 0.88 -8.03
C SER A 126 14.00 1.65 -7.73
N GLY A 127 14.08 2.98 -7.60
CA GLY A 127 12.90 3.80 -7.34
C GLY A 127 11.89 3.71 -8.49
N GLY A 128 10.64 3.42 -8.16
CA GLY A 128 9.52 3.20 -9.08
C GLY A 128 9.17 1.72 -9.30
N ASP A 129 10.02 0.78 -8.86
CA ASP A 129 9.81 -0.63 -9.14
C ASP A 129 8.70 -1.26 -8.27
N ILE A 130 7.91 -2.14 -8.89
CA ILE A 130 6.99 -3.05 -8.20
C ILE A 130 7.43 -4.47 -8.47
N PHE A 131 7.81 -5.21 -7.42
CA PHE A 131 8.17 -6.61 -7.49
C PHE A 131 7.13 -7.47 -6.77
N ASN A 132 6.64 -8.50 -7.46
CA ASN A 132 5.81 -9.53 -6.88
C ASN A 132 6.40 -10.90 -7.26
N SER A 133 6.90 -11.66 -6.29
CA SER A 133 7.47 -13.00 -6.54
C SER A 133 6.41 -14.09 -6.74
N GLY A 134 5.15 -13.77 -6.47
CA GLY A 134 4.01 -14.66 -6.63
C GLY A 134 3.01 -14.15 -7.68
N ASN A 135 1.73 -14.39 -7.42
CA ASN A 135 0.65 -13.97 -8.32
C ASN A 135 0.24 -12.53 -8.03
N ALA A 136 0.21 -11.68 -9.06
CA ALA A 136 -0.46 -10.39 -9.04
C ALA A 136 -1.83 -10.54 -9.72
N THR A 137 -2.92 -10.39 -8.97
CA THR A 137 -4.28 -10.45 -9.52
C THR A 137 -4.95 -9.09 -9.39
N SER A 138 -5.52 -8.58 -10.48
CA SER A 138 -6.41 -7.42 -10.48
C SER A 138 -7.80 -7.87 -10.89
N SER A 139 -8.83 -7.49 -10.13
CA SER A 139 -10.23 -7.67 -10.54
C SER A 139 -10.71 -6.59 -11.50
N GLY A 140 -9.94 -5.50 -11.63
CA GLY A 140 -10.20 -4.39 -12.55
C GLY A 140 -9.07 -4.24 -13.57
N ASN A 141 -8.79 -3.01 -13.95
CA ASN A 141 -7.75 -2.72 -14.94
C ASN A 141 -6.36 -2.76 -14.30
N LEU A 142 -5.37 -3.30 -15.03
CA LEU A 142 -3.95 -3.11 -14.77
C LEU A 142 -3.40 -2.19 -15.87
N SER A 143 -2.98 -0.99 -15.49
CA SER A 143 -2.33 -0.04 -16.40
C SER A 143 -0.84 -0.01 -16.11
N VAL A 144 -0.03 -0.28 -17.13
CA VAL A 144 1.43 -0.15 -17.07
C VAL A 144 1.85 1.02 -17.93
N GLY A 145 2.34 2.09 -17.29
CA GLY A 145 2.94 3.21 -18.02
C GLY A 145 4.31 2.82 -18.58
N GLY A 146 4.63 3.24 -19.80
CA GLY A 146 5.93 2.97 -20.42
C GLY A 146 6.00 1.61 -21.10
N PHE A 147 7.08 0.85 -20.86
CA PHE A 147 7.33 -0.44 -21.51
C PHE A 147 6.85 -1.60 -20.64
N ALA A 148 6.05 -2.50 -21.23
CA ALA A 148 5.69 -3.78 -20.64
C ALA A 148 6.39 -4.92 -21.39
N SER A 149 7.01 -5.86 -20.66
CA SER A 149 7.69 -7.02 -21.23
C SER A 149 7.46 -8.26 -20.37
N THR A 150 7.33 -9.43 -21.00
CA THR A 150 7.18 -10.72 -20.32
C THR A 150 8.25 -11.68 -20.83
N THR A 151 8.88 -12.43 -19.94
CA THR A 151 9.74 -13.57 -20.29
C THR A 151 8.94 -14.86 -20.45
N GLY A 152 7.80 -14.95 -19.75
CA GLY A 152 6.81 -16.01 -19.91
C GLY A 152 5.71 -15.65 -20.93
N TYR A 153 4.62 -16.41 -20.85
CA TYR A 153 3.47 -16.23 -21.73
C TYR A 153 2.64 -14.98 -21.38
N LEU A 154 2.20 -14.26 -22.42
CA LEU A 154 1.07 -13.34 -22.33
C LEU A 154 -0.18 -14.07 -22.81
N LYS A 155 -1.13 -14.32 -21.90
CA LYS A 155 -2.44 -14.90 -22.23
C LYS A 155 -3.53 -13.86 -21.97
N VAL A 156 -4.32 -13.56 -23.00
CA VAL A 156 -5.51 -12.71 -22.90
C VAL A 156 -6.74 -13.60 -23.02
N GLY A 157 -7.41 -13.86 -21.91
CA GLY A 157 -8.61 -14.70 -21.84
C GLY A 157 -9.86 -13.87 -22.09
N GLY A 158 -10.40 -13.92 -23.30
CA GLY A 158 -11.50 -13.05 -23.73
C GLY A 158 -11.05 -11.60 -23.95
N GLY A 159 -11.87 -10.81 -24.66
CA GLY A 159 -11.56 -9.41 -24.97
C GLY A 159 -10.64 -9.22 -26.19
N VAL A 160 -9.92 -8.10 -26.21
CA VAL A 160 -9.13 -7.63 -27.36
C VAL A 160 -7.75 -7.17 -26.89
N ILE A 161 -6.71 -7.45 -27.67
CA ILE A 161 -5.42 -6.75 -27.56
C ILE A 161 -5.54 -5.50 -28.45
N ASP A 162 -5.82 -4.35 -27.85
CA ASP A 162 -5.83 -3.07 -28.56
C ASP A 162 -4.41 -2.47 -28.56
N MET A 163 -3.96 -2.08 -29.74
CA MET A 163 -2.64 -1.48 -29.98
C MET A 163 -2.84 -0.09 -30.57
N SER A 164 -3.39 0.81 -29.76
CA SER A 164 -3.56 2.21 -30.10
C SER A 164 -2.39 3.04 -29.54
N THR A 165 -1.86 3.96 -30.35
CA THR A 165 -0.82 4.90 -29.93
C THR A 165 -1.30 6.33 -30.08
N GLY A 166 -0.81 7.22 -29.21
CA GLY A 166 -1.00 8.67 -29.37
C GLY A 166 -0.24 9.28 -30.55
N THR A 167 0.57 8.48 -31.25
CA THR A 167 1.32 8.87 -32.46
C THR A 167 0.76 8.17 -33.69
N PRO A 168 1.03 8.68 -34.91
CA PRO A 168 0.54 8.09 -36.17
C PRO A 168 1.08 6.69 -36.49
N THR A 169 2.06 6.20 -35.74
CA THR A 169 2.74 4.94 -36.06
C THR A 169 2.61 3.97 -34.90
N THR A 170 1.84 2.91 -35.14
CA THR A 170 1.87 1.68 -34.34
C THR A 170 2.43 0.57 -35.20
N THR A 171 3.39 -0.21 -34.68
CA THR A 171 3.95 -1.36 -35.40
C THR A 171 3.69 -2.63 -34.59
N PRO A 172 2.53 -3.29 -34.77
CA PRO A 172 2.35 -4.64 -34.27
C PRO A 172 3.28 -5.60 -35.04
N GLY A 173 3.88 -6.55 -34.35
CA GLY A 173 4.71 -7.55 -35.00
C GLY A 173 5.00 -8.74 -34.11
N ILE A 174 5.13 -9.91 -34.74
CA ILE A 174 5.45 -11.17 -34.08
C ILE A 174 6.81 -11.58 -34.62
N PHE A 175 7.84 -11.45 -33.78
CA PHE A 175 9.22 -11.66 -34.17
C PHE A 175 9.85 -12.75 -33.30
N SER A 176 10.49 -13.73 -33.94
CA SER A 176 11.38 -14.68 -33.27
C SER A 176 12.82 -14.21 -33.48
N ARG A 177 13.53 -13.85 -32.41
CA ARG A 177 14.85 -13.21 -32.49
C ARG A 177 16.02 -14.09 -32.05
N ASP A 178 15.77 -15.32 -31.61
CA ASP A 178 16.83 -16.27 -31.28
C ASP A 178 17.24 -17.09 -32.51
N ARG A 179 18.49 -17.55 -32.59
CA ARG A 179 19.10 -17.99 -33.86
C ARG A 179 19.14 -19.50 -34.07
N THR A 180 18.79 -20.32 -33.08
CA THR A 180 18.92 -21.77 -33.22
C THR A 180 17.61 -22.51 -33.49
N ASN A 181 16.48 -22.16 -32.85
CA ASN A 181 15.18 -22.86 -33.02
C ASN A 181 13.95 -21.95 -32.77
N SER A 182 13.98 -20.72 -33.27
CA SER A 182 13.00 -19.70 -32.95
C SER A 182 11.86 -19.71 -33.98
N THR A 183 10.64 -20.03 -33.55
CA THR A 183 9.43 -19.99 -34.41
C THR A 183 8.49 -18.90 -33.93
N SER A 184 7.83 -18.23 -34.87
CA SER A 184 6.70 -17.33 -34.61
C SER A 184 5.53 -17.83 -35.44
N THR A 185 4.38 -18.03 -34.78
CA THR A 185 3.16 -18.49 -35.44
C THR A 185 2.03 -17.53 -35.14
N VAL A 186 1.23 -17.24 -36.15
CA VAL A 186 -0.08 -16.62 -36.00
C VAL A 186 -1.10 -17.66 -36.40
N SER A 187 -1.90 -18.10 -35.44
CA SER A 187 -3.01 -19.01 -35.67
C SER A 187 -4.30 -18.22 -35.47
N VAL A 188 -5.19 -18.26 -36.45
CA VAL A 188 -6.47 -17.57 -36.44
C VAL A 188 -7.57 -18.60 -36.67
N GLY A 189 -8.52 -18.67 -35.74
CA GLY A 189 -9.62 -19.64 -35.76
C GLY A 189 -9.57 -20.66 -34.63
N ASP A 190 -10.57 -21.54 -34.62
CA ASP A 190 -10.69 -22.62 -33.65
C ASP A 190 -9.83 -23.82 -34.09
N ILE A 191 -8.94 -24.26 -33.21
CA ILE A 191 -8.02 -25.39 -33.47
C ILE A 191 -8.70 -26.73 -33.10
N ASP A 192 -9.76 -26.70 -32.28
CA ASP A 192 -10.34 -27.88 -31.63
C ASP A 192 -11.83 -28.12 -32.00
N ASP A 193 -12.33 -27.58 -33.12
CA ASP A 193 -13.77 -27.60 -33.44
C ASP A 193 -14.37 -29.01 -33.66
N GLY A 194 -13.53 -30.03 -33.84
CA GLY A 194 -13.96 -31.44 -33.98
C GLY A 194 -14.87 -31.75 -35.18
N SER A 195 -15.18 -30.76 -36.02
CA SER A 195 -15.98 -30.87 -37.23
C SER A 195 -15.08 -30.99 -38.46
N ALA A 196 -15.48 -31.85 -39.39
CA ALA A 196 -14.86 -31.99 -40.71
C ALA A 196 -15.19 -30.79 -41.64
N ALA A 197 -15.25 -29.57 -41.10
CA ALA A 197 -15.56 -28.36 -41.86
C ALA A 197 -14.38 -28.04 -42.80
N THR A 198 -14.70 -27.72 -44.06
CA THR A 198 -13.70 -27.36 -45.09
C THR A 198 -13.17 -25.93 -44.93
N VAL A 199 -13.62 -25.20 -43.90
CA VAL A 199 -13.26 -23.81 -43.61
C VAL A 199 -13.10 -23.67 -42.09
N SER A 200 -12.02 -23.02 -41.65
CA SER A 200 -11.76 -22.72 -40.23
C SER A 200 -12.85 -21.84 -39.61
N ASN A 201 -13.27 -22.11 -38.36
CA ASN A 201 -14.20 -21.27 -37.58
C ASN A 201 -13.57 -19.94 -37.09
N GLY A 202 -12.67 -19.36 -37.89
CA GLY A 202 -12.21 -17.99 -37.73
C GLY A 202 -11.41 -17.56 -38.94
N CYS A 203 -11.41 -16.26 -39.20
CA CYS A 203 -10.69 -15.66 -40.30
C CYS A 203 -9.91 -14.43 -39.86
N LEU A 204 -8.91 -14.09 -40.66
CA LEU A 204 -8.18 -12.85 -40.53
C LEU A 204 -9.02 -11.73 -41.17
N GLU A 205 -9.51 -10.78 -40.36
CA GLU A 205 -10.18 -9.57 -40.86
C GLU A 205 -9.14 -8.48 -41.09
N MET A 206 -9.05 -7.98 -42.33
CA MET A 206 -8.23 -6.85 -42.70
C MET A 206 -9.12 -5.69 -43.12
N ALA A 207 -8.79 -4.47 -42.71
CA ALA A 207 -9.59 -3.30 -43.07
C ALA A 207 -8.73 -2.17 -43.64
N VAL A 208 -9.24 -1.50 -44.66
CA VAL A 208 -8.66 -0.28 -45.23
C VAL A 208 -9.79 0.69 -45.54
N GLU A 209 -9.68 1.92 -45.02
CA GLU A 209 -10.67 2.99 -45.26
C GLU A 209 -12.13 2.58 -45.00
N GLY A 210 -12.35 1.73 -43.98
CA GLY A 210 -13.69 1.24 -43.61
C GLY A 210 -14.24 0.10 -44.48
N VAL A 211 -13.48 -0.37 -45.47
CA VAL A 211 -13.77 -1.61 -46.20
C VAL A 211 -13.08 -2.78 -45.51
N TYR A 212 -13.82 -3.86 -45.28
CA TYR A 212 -13.36 -5.07 -44.61
C TYR A 212 -13.17 -6.22 -45.60
N TYR A 213 -12.12 -7.00 -45.38
CA TYR A 213 -11.79 -8.22 -46.10
C TYR A 213 -11.71 -9.35 -45.09
N ASN A 214 -12.40 -10.45 -45.35
CA ASN A 214 -12.20 -11.69 -44.62
C ASN A 214 -11.19 -12.54 -45.39
N CYS A 215 -10.22 -13.10 -44.67
CA CYS A 215 -9.18 -13.95 -45.22
C CYS A 215 -9.19 -15.30 -44.52
N MET A 216 -9.39 -16.38 -45.28
CA MET A 216 -9.50 -17.75 -44.78
C MET A 216 -8.66 -18.72 -45.61
N VAL A 217 -8.24 -19.83 -45.01
CA VAL A 217 -7.61 -20.92 -45.75
C VAL A 217 -8.71 -21.75 -46.40
N ASP A 218 -8.72 -21.80 -47.74
CA ASP A 218 -9.66 -22.64 -48.49
C ASP A 218 -9.07 -24.04 -48.65
N ALA A 219 -9.64 -25.03 -47.98
CA ALA A 219 -9.16 -26.42 -48.02
C ALA A 219 -9.23 -27.04 -49.44
N GLY A 220 -10.04 -26.50 -50.35
CA GLY A 220 -10.14 -26.98 -51.73
C GLY A 220 -8.99 -26.52 -52.62
N VAL A 221 -8.31 -25.43 -52.26
CA VAL A 221 -7.25 -24.81 -53.07
C VAL A 221 -5.89 -24.82 -52.35
N GLY A 222 -5.89 -24.88 -51.02
CA GLY A 222 -4.68 -24.89 -50.19
C GLY A 222 -4.07 -23.50 -49.95
N ASP A 223 -4.77 -22.44 -50.37
CA ASP A 223 -4.28 -21.06 -50.34
C ASP A 223 -5.09 -20.16 -49.39
N LEU A 224 -4.51 -19.02 -49.02
CA LEU A 224 -5.21 -17.94 -48.32
C LEU A 224 -6.09 -17.19 -49.33
N ASN A 225 -7.41 -17.30 -49.17
CA ASN A 225 -8.40 -16.61 -49.97
C ASN A 225 -8.97 -15.41 -49.19
N CYS A 226 -8.85 -14.20 -49.77
CA CYS A 226 -9.38 -12.97 -49.18
C CYS A 226 -10.51 -12.39 -50.03
N VAL A 227 -11.69 -12.19 -49.46
CA VAL A 227 -12.86 -11.61 -50.13
C VAL A 227 -13.44 -10.43 -49.34
N ILE A 228 -14.14 -9.53 -50.03
CA ILE A 228 -14.82 -8.41 -49.36
C ILE A 228 -15.90 -8.97 -48.43
N GLY A 229 -15.84 -8.59 -47.15
CA GLY A 229 -16.73 -9.09 -46.12
C GLY A 229 -16.11 -9.01 -44.74
N ARG A 230 -16.92 -9.26 -43.72
CA ARG A 230 -16.46 -9.36 -42.33
C ARG A 230 -16.20 -10.82 -41.95
N CYS A 231 -15.41 -11.00 -40.90
CA CYS A 231 -15.35 -12.28 -40.20
C CYS A 231 -16.60 -12.48 -39.35
N ASN A 232 -17.39 -13.51 -39.66
CA ASN A 232 -18.65 -13.84 -39.00
C ASN A 232 -18.67 -15.32 -38.62
#